data_AF-A0A0D8XN00-F1
#
_entry.id   AF-A0A0D8XN00-F1
#
_cell.length_a   1.000
_cell.length_b   1.000
_cell.length_c   1.000
_cell.angle_alpha   90.00
_cell.angle_beta   90.00
_cell.angle_gamma   90.00
#
_symmetry.space_group_name_H-M   'P 1'
#
loop_
_entity.id
_entity.type
_entity.pdbx_description
1 polymer ?
#
loop_
_entity_poly.entity_id
_entity_poly.type
_entity_poly.pdbx_seq_one_letter_code
_entity_poly.pdbx_strand_id
1 'polypeptide(L)'
;MQAYGEVVEHKCFINVCHCEELPPPIDDIDEDELAARIDKDDIGYRIPVSIGELDSVVDNKNVNQPKIDVLVNRTFYEKRLSPPTSNLFRHFFCIVICEAIKDKHHLELDPNKCVKLKNRTMMGCIEPMKIVKRPVAPVIQEVISTAISQDTAVLKYSGIEQPVGVSICLIKGTNLVVELSLEEVEISNVQKLRLRLNRDRIVLLADRSRSIYDFCVPFYMDFKTVKYKLNPEISKLKFSVPVVYP
;
A
#
# COMPACT_ATOMS: atom_id res chain seq x y z
N MET A 1 -10.88 30.73 36.93
CA MET A 1 -10.43 30.13 35.66
C MET A 1 -11.63 29.47 35.02
N GLN A 2 -12.17 30.07 33.97
CA GLN A 2 -13.28 29.47 33.20
C GLN A 2 -12.65 28.72 32.04
N ALA A 3 -12.72 27.40 32.08
CA ALA A 3 -12.35 26.54 30.96
C ALA A 3 -13.63 26.23 30.18
N TYR A 4 -13.69 26.71 28.95
CA TYR A 4 -14.69 26.30 27.96
C TYR A 4 -14.01 25.22 27.11
N GLY A 5 -14.51 23.98 27.20
CA GLY A 5 -14.07 22.86 26.36
C GLY A 5 -15.22 22.45 25.45
N GLU A 6 -15.19 22.88 24.20
CA GLU A 6 -16.09 22.37 23.18
C GLU A 6 -15.54 21.03 22.70
N VAL A 7 -16.29 19.95 22.94
CA VAL A 7 -15.92 18.61 22.46
C VAL A 7 -16.21 18.58 20.97
N VAL A 8 -15.22 18.92 20.15
CA VAL A 8 -15.34 18.79 18.69
C VAL A 8 -15.48 17.30 18.38
N GLU A 9 -16.64 16.93 17.86
CA GLU A 9 -16.91 15.56 17.41
C GLU A 9 -16.06 15.28 16.16
N HIS A 10 -14.88 14.69 16.37
CA HIS A 10 -13.96 14.32 15.29
C HIS A 10 -14.47 13.07 14.58
N LYS A 11 -14.47 13.11 13.24
CA LYS A 11 -14.94 12.00 12.40
C LYS A 11 -13.75 11.32 11.78
N CYS A 12 -13.75 9.99 11.76
CA CYS A 12 -12.79 9.24 10.97
C CYS A 12 -13.50 8.58 9.79
N PHE A 13 -12.97 8.77 8.59
CA PHE A 13 -13.45 8.09 7.40
C PHE A 13 -12.64 6.83 7.16
N ILE A 14 -13.31 5.69 7.02
CA ILE A 14 -12.68 4.42 6.70
C ILE A 14 -13.16 3.98 5.32
N ASN A 15 -12.24 3.85 4.36
CA ASN A 15 -12.54 3.25 3.07
C ASN A 15 -12.26 1.75 3.16
N VAL A 16 -13.30 0.92 2.97
CA VAL A 16 -13.12 -0.53 2.89
C VAL A 16 -12.90 -0.92 1.44
N CYS A 17 -11.65 -1.23 1.10
CA CYS A 17 -11.20 -1.67 -0.22
C CYS A 17 -11.05 -3.20 -0.26
N HIS A 18 -11.01 -3.78 -1.46
CA HIS A 18 -10.81 -5.22 -1.61
C HIS A 18 -9.80 -5.58 -2.71
N CYS A 19 -9.08 -6.69 -2.54
CA CYS A 19 -8.12 -7.24 -3.52
C CYS A 19 -8.11 -8.77 -3.52
N GLU A 20 -7.55 -9.37 -4.57
CA GLU A 20 -7.39 -10.84 -4.67
C GLU A 20 -6.09 -11.34 -4.03
N GLU A 21 -5.16 -10.44 -3.73
CA GLU A 21 -3.83 -10.78 -3.24
C GLU A 21 -3.77 -11.11 -1.74
N LEU A 22 -4.74 -10.64 -0.96
CA LEU A 22 -4.88 -11.01 0.45
C LEU A 22 -5.52 -12.39 0.56
N PRO A 23 -5.03 -13.26 1.47
CA PRO A 23 -5.70 -14.52 1.72
C PRO A 23 -7.11 -14.28 2.27
N PRO A 24 -8.13 -15.07 1.85
CA PRO A 24 -9.41 -15.05 2.53
C PRO A 24 -9.27 -15.59 3.97
N PRO A 25 -10.23 -15.29 4.87
CA PRO A 25 -10.31 -15.98 6.15
C PRO A 25 -10.28 -17.50 5.97
N ILE A 26 -9.65 -18.19 6.92
CA ILE A 26 -9.46 -19.66 6.87
C ILE A 26 -10.82 -20.36 6.93
N ASP A 27 -11.70 -19.88 7.80
CA ASP A 27 -13.04 -20.40 7.97
C ASP A 27 -14.02 -19.55 7.15
N ASP A 28 -14.82 -20.17 6.28
CA ASP A 28 -15.89 -19.47 5.55
C ASP A 28 -17.21 -19.57 6.32
N ILE A 29 -17.28 -18.85 7.45
CA ILE A 29 -18.43 -18.88 8.37
C ILE A 29 -19.52 -17.91 7.89
N ASP A 30 -20.78 -18.30 8.05
CA ASP A 30 -21.91 -17.41 7.76
C ASP A 30 -22.35 -16.57 8.98
N GLU A 31 -23.40 -15.75 8.80
CA GLU A 31 -23.87 -14.89 9.88
C GLU A 31 -24.48 -15.67 11.05
N ASP A 32 -25.16 -16.78 10.77
CA ASP A 32 -25.78 -17.61 11.81
C ASP A 32 -24.69 -18.32 12.62
N GLU A 33 -23.65 -18.82 11.94
CA GLU A 33 -22.49 -19.45 12.58
C GLU A 33 -21.62 -18.43 13.34
N LEU A 34 -21.49 -17.21 12.81
CA LEU A 34 -20.81 -16.10 13.51
C LEU A 34 -21.58 -15.71 14.78
N ALA A 35 -22.89 -15.57 14.71
CA ALA A 35 -23.72 -15.29 15.89
C ALA A 35 -23.56 -16.40 16.95
N ALA A 36 -23.61 -17.67 16.54
CA ALA A 36 -23.42 -18.79 17.44
C ALA A 36 -22.01 -18.84 18.06
N ARG A 37 -20.96 -18.36 17.37
CA ARG A 37 -19.61 -18.22 17.94
C ARG A 37 -19.52 -17.09 18.95
N ILE A 38 -20.15 -15.95 18.66
CA ILE A 38 -20.21 -14.81 19.59
C ILE A 38 -20.93 -15.24 20.88
N ASP A 39 -22.05 -15.96 20.79
CA ASP A 39 -22.79 -16.47 21.95
C ASP A 39 -21.98 -17.48 22.78
N LYS A 40 -21.06 -18.21 22.14
CA LYS A 40 -20.17 -19.19 22.77
C LYS A 40 -18.83 -18.59 23.26
N ASP A 41 -18.63 -17.28 23.08
CA ASP A 41 -17.37 -16.58 23.36
C ASP A 41 -16.14 -17.21 22.66
N ASP A 42 -16.35 -17.72 21.44
CA ASP A 42 -15.27 -18.30 20.62
C ASP A 42 -14.53 -17.22 19.82
N ILE A 43 -13.31 -16.88 20.25
CA ILE A 43 -12.44 -15.83 19.67
C ILE A 43 -11.60 -16.37 18.48
N GLY A 44 -11.91 -17.57 17.98
CA GLY A 44 -11.11 -18.24 16.94
C GLY A 44 -11.13 -17.58 15.54
N TYR A 45 -12.15 -16.76 15.23
CA TYR A 45 -12.35 -16.25 13.88
C TYR A 45 -11.40 -15.10 13.52
N ARG A 46 -10.50 -15.35 12.56
CA ARG A 46 -9.48 -14.38 12.13
C ARG A 46 -9.75 -13.87 10.72
N ILE A 47 -9.85 -12.55 10.58
CA ILE A 47 -9.99 -11.86 9.29
C ILE A 47 -8.64 -11.25 8.91
N PRO A 48 -7.99 -11.70 7.82
CA PRO A 48 -6.82 -11.02 7.28
C PRO A 48 -7.22 -9.63 6.76
N VAL A 49 -6.70 -8.59 7.41
CA VAL A 49 -6.90 -7.19 7.03
C VAL A 49 -5.56 -6.49 6.89
N SER A 50 -5.51 -5.52 5.99
CA SER A 50 -4.35 -4.66 5.81
C SER A 50 -4.82 -3.22 6.04
N ILE A 51 -4.28 -2.56 7.06
CA ILE A 51 -4.64 -1.18 7.45
C ILE A 51 -3.63 -0.21 6.87
N GLY A 52 -4.09 0.72 6.03
CA GLY A 52 -3.31 1.77 5.38
C GLY A 52 -2.70 2.77 6.35
N GLU A 53 -2.03 3.79 5.80
CA GLU A 53 -1.53 4.91 6.58
C GLU A 53 -2.66 5.91 6.89
N LEU A 54 -2.40 6.80 7.84
CA LEU A 54 -3.35 7.88 8.17
C LEU A 54 -3.21 9.00 7.14
N ASP A 55 -4.31 9.30 6.46
CA ASP A 55 -4.43 10.38 5.48
C ASP A 55 -5.45 11.43 5.95
N SER A 56 -5.52 12.58 5.28
CA SER A 56 -6.45 13.67 5.58
C SER A 56 -7.38 13.94 4.40
N VAL A 57 -8.68 14.03 4.66
CA VAL A 57 -9.70 14.39 3.66
C VAL A 57 -10.57 15.51 4.16
N VAL A 58 -11.03 16.33 3.21
CA VAL A 58 -11.98 17.41 3.50
C VAL A 58 -13.40 16.86 3.44
N ASP A 59 -14.16 17.08 4.51
CA ASP A 59 -15.58 16.73 4.58
C ASP A 59 -16.48 17.77 3.86
N ASN A 60 -17.80 17.52 3.81
CA ASN A 60 -18.75 18.45 3.18
C ASN A 60 -18.87 19.79 3.95
N LYS A 61 -18.34 19.89 5.17
CA LYS A 61 -18.29 21.12 5.98
C LYS A 61 -16.95 21.86 5.80
N ASN A 62 -16.13 21.44 4.84
CA ASN A 62 -14.78 21.97 4.60
C ASN A 62 -13.84 21.81 5.80
N VAL A 63 -14.05 20.79 6.64
CA VAL A 63 -13.19 20.45 7.77
C VAL A 63 -12.31 19.27 7.41
N ASN A 64 -11.02 19.36 7.75
CA ASN A 64 -10.08 18.23 7.60
C ASN A 64 -10.42 17.15 8.62
N GLN A 65 -10.60 15.93 8.12
CA GLN A 65 -10.90 14.75 8.92
C GLN A 65 -9.92 13.63 8.56
N PRO A 66 -9.53 12.79 9.53
CA PRO A 66 -8.71 11.62 9.27
C PRO A 66 -9.41 10.63 8.33
N LYS A 67 -8.62 10.03 7.44
CA LYS A 67 -9.01 8.99 6.48
C LYS A 67 -8.05 7.81 6.62
N ILE A 68 -8.60 6.60 6.63
CA ILE A 68 -7.81 5.35 6.64
C ILE A 68 -8.37 4.42 5.57
N ASP A 69 -7.50 3.87 4.74
CA ASP A 69 -7.87 2.83 3.77
C ASP A 69 -7.64 1.45 4.42
N VAL A 70 -8.65 0.59 4.43
CA VAL A 70 -8.58 -0.79 4.95
C VAL A 70 -8.82 -1.75 3.80
N LEU A 71 -7.88 -2.65 3.56
CA LEU A 71 -7.92 -3.60 2.47
C LEU A 71 -8.24 -5.01 2.98
N VAL A 72 -9.20 -5.67 2.33
CA VAL A 72 -9.61 -7.05 2.61
C VAL A 72 -9.54 -7.93 1.37
N ASN A 73 -9.67 -9.25 1.53
CA ASN A 73 -9.83 -10.16 0.40
C ASN A 73 -11.16 -9.91 -0.35
N ARG A 74 -11.12 -9.98 -1.68
CA ARG A 74 -12.28 -9.78 -2.57
C ARG A 74 -13.42 -10.77 -2.32
N THR A 75 -13.11 -12.06 -2.24
CA THR A 75 -14.10 -13.12 -2.00
C THR A 75 -14.78 -12.93 -0.66
N PHE A 76 -14.02 -12.57 0.38
CA PHE A 76 -14.57 -12.23 1.69
C PHE A 76 -15.51 -11.01 1.62
N TYR A 77 -15.07 -9.93 0.96
CA TYR A 77 -15.89 -8.72 0.80
C TYR A 77 -17.22 -9.01 0.09
N GLU A 78 -17.18 -9.70 -1.05
CA GLU A 78 -18.35 -9.99 -1.87
C GLU A 78 -19.34 -10.93 -1.14
N LYS A 79 -18.84 -11.93 -0.41
CA LYS A 79 -19.69 -12.89 0.31
C LYS A 79 -20.25 -12.37 1.63
N ARG A 80 -19.46 -11.59 2.39
CA ARG A 80 -19.77 -11.27 3.80
C ARG A 80 -20.04 -9.80 4.06
N LEU A 81 -19.45 -8.87 3.32
CA LEU A 81 -19.62 -7.42 3.59
C LEU A 81 -20.55 -6.71 2.61
N SER A 82 -20.58 -7.15 1.35
CA SER A 82 -21.39 -6.57 0.27
C SER A 82 -22.91 -6.85 0.39
N PRO A 83 -23.37 -8.08 0.71
CA PRO A 83 -24.80 -8.41 0.65
C PRO A 83 -25.62 -7.58 1.62
N PRO A 84 -26.83 -7.09 1.26
CA PRO A 84 -27.60 -6.18 2.11
C PRO A 84 -28.02 -6.78 3.45
N THR A 85 -28.19 -8.10 3.51
CA THR A 85 -28.55 -8.85 4.71
C THR A 85 -27.44 -8.89 5.76
N SER A 86 -26.18 -8.64 5.38
CA SER A 86 -25.02 -8.92 6.23
C SER A 86 -24.70 -7.89 7.32
N ASN A 87 -25.72 -7.40 8.03
CA ASN A 87 -25.56 -6.32 9.01
C ASN A 87 -24.75 -6.77 10.23
N LEU A 88 -24.91 -8.01 10.69
CA LEU A 88 -24.19 -8.55 11.83
C LEU A 88 -22.71 -8.69 11.47
N PHE A 89 -22.41 -9.25 10.30
CA PHE A 89 -21.05 -9.41 9.82
C PHE A 89 -20.35 -8.06 9.64
N ARG A 90 -21.05 -7.05 9.10
CA ARG A 90 -20.51 -5.70 8.99
C ARG A 90 -20.24 -5.06 10.34
N HIS A 91 -21.12 -5.24 11.32
CA HIS A 91 -20.90 -4.71 12.66
C HIS A 91 -19.70 -5.40 13.34
N PHE A 92 -19.63 -6.72 13.27
CA PHE A 92 -18.47 -7.49 13.74
C PHE A 92 -17.18 -7.02 13.07
N PHE A 93 -17.19 -6.85 11.74
CA PHE A 93 -16.06 -6.31 11.00
C PHE A 93 -15.67 -4.90 11.49
N CYS A 94 -16.64 -4.05 11.82
CA CYS A 94 -16.37 -2.71 12.39
C CYS A 94 -15.65 -2.79 13.74
N ILE A 95 -16.00 -3.75 14.60
CA ILE A 95 -15.31 -3.98 15.87
C ILE A 95 -13.85 -4.36 15.61
N VAL A 96 -13.62 -5.37 14.75
CA VAL A 96 -12.28 -5.87 14.41
C VAL A 96 -11.40 -4.77 13.82
N ILE A 97 -11.90 -3.97 12.88
CA ILE A 97 -11.10 -2.89 12.28
C ILE A 97 -10.87 -1.73 13.27
N CYS A 98 -11.82 -1.42 14.16
CA CYS A 98 -11.62 -0.37 15.16
C CYS A 98 -10.49 -0.75 16.13
N GLU A 99 -10.47 -2.01 16.58
CA GLU A 99 -9.38 -2.56 17.40
C GLU A 99 -8.04 -2.50 16.65
N ALA A 100 -8.00 -2.98 15.42
CA ALA A 100 -6.76 -3.00 14.66
C ALA A 100 -6.27 -1.58 14.26
N ILE A 101 -7.17 -0.61 14.06
CA ILE A 101 -6.82 0.81 13.88
C ILE A 101 -6.29 1.41 15.17
N LYS A 102 -6.89 1.09 16.32
CA LYS A 102 -6.40 1.51 17.63
C LYS A 102 -4.97 1.01 17.87
N ASP A 103 -4.68 -0.23 17.50
CA ASP A 103 -3.35 -0.81 17.65
C ASP A 103 -2.32 -0.15 16.70
N LYS A 104 -2.69 0.05 15.43
CA LYS A 104 -1.75 0.59 14.42
C LYS A 104 -1.52 2.10 14.55
N HIS A 105 -2.58 2.87 14.80
CA HIS A 105 -2.59 4.34 14.72
C HIS A 105 -2.90 5.03 16.05
N HIS A 106 -3.17 4.28 17.13
CA HIS A 106 -3.56 4.81 18.43
C HIS A 106 -4.81 5.72 18.39
N LEU A 107 -5.68 5.47 17.41
CA LEU A 107 -6.96 6.17 17.24
C LEU A 107 -8.09 5.34 17.86
N GLU A 108 -8.72 5.88 18.90
CA GLU A 108 -9.89 5.25 19.52
C GLU A 108 -11.15 5.59 18.73
N LEU A 109 -11.71 4.57 18.07
CA LEU A 109 -12.95 4.66 17.31
C LEU A 109 -14.05 3.87 18.02
N ASP A 110 -15.28 4.40 18.00
CA ASP A 110 -16.45 3.73 18.56
C ASP A 110 -17.13 2.86 17.48
N PRO A 111 -17.08 1.51 17.60
CA PRO A 111 -17.68 0.61 16.61
C PRO A 111 -19.21 0.74 16.54
N ASN A 112 -19.86 1.21 17.60
CA ASN A 112 -21.32 1.41 17.63
C ASN A 112 -21.77 2.64 16.83
N LYS A 113 -20.86 3.59 16.60
CA LYS A 113 -21.12 4.80 15.81
C LYS A 113 -20.69 4.67 14.34
N CYS A 114 -20.30 3.47 13.91
CA CYS A 114 -19.94 3.26 12.51
C CYS A 114 -21.17 3.37 11.59
N VAL A 115 -21.13 4.31 10.65
CA VAL A 115 -22.22 4.55 9.68
C VAL A 115 -21.71 4.37 8.26
N LYS A 116 -22.33 3.44 7.52
CA LYS A 116 -22.07 3.26 6.09
C LYS A 116 -22.63 4.44 5.29
N LEU A 117 -21.77 5.12 4.54
CA LEU A 117 -22.18 6.17 3.61
C LEU A 117 -22.97 5.55 2.43
N LYS A 118 -24.17 6.08 2.15
CA LYS A 118 -25.05 5.57 1.08
C LYS A 118 -24.77 6.18 -0.29
N ASN A 119 -24.38 7.46 -0.31
CA ASN A 119 -24.22 8.25 -1.53
C ASN A 119 -22.75 8.41 -1.95
N ARG A 120 -21.83 7.72 -1.26
CA ARG A 120 -20.40 7.83 -1.51
C ARG A 120 -19.71 6.52 -1.14
N THR A 121 -19.00 5.93 -2.09
CA THR A 121 -18.28 4.67 -1.93
C THR A 121 -16.86 4.85 -1.41
N MET A 122 -16.23 6.00 -1.69
CA MET A 122 -14.88 6.32 -1.25
C MET A 122 -14.72 7.78 -0.86
N MET A 123 -13.92 8.03 0.17
CA MET A 123 -13.43 9.35 0.56
C MET A 123 -12.02 9.56 0.00
N GLY A 124 -11.78 10.70 -0.65
CA GLY A 124 -10.46 11.00 -1.23
C GLY A 124 -10.01 10.00 -2.30
N CYS A 125 -8.70 9.84 -2.44
CA CYS A 125 -8.05 8.84 -3.29
C CYS A 125 -7.67 7.61 -2.45
N ILE A 126 -7.67 6.42 -3.04
CA ILE A 126 -7.14 5.21 -2.38
C ILE A 126 -5.62 5.25 -2.43
N GLU A 127 -4.99 5.07 -1.28
CA GLU A 127 -3.54 4.93 -1.20
C GLU A 127 -3.09 3.53 -1.63
N PRO A 128 -1.99 3.41 -2.41
CA PRO A 128 -1.47 2.12 -2.79
C PRO A 128 -0.92 1.41 -1.55
N MET A 129 -1.54 0.28 -1.19
CA MET A 129 -1.15 -0.48 -0.02
C MET A 129 -0.19 -1.63 -0.39
N LYS A 130 0.96 -1.71 0.29
CA LYS A 130 1.94 -2.78 0.09
C LYS A 130 1.51 -4.05 0.83
N ILE A 131 1.18 -5.09 0.08
CA ILE A 131 0.92 -6.43 0.64
C ILE A 131 2.24 -7.21 0.69
N VAL A 132 2.76 -7.44 1.89
CA VAL A 132 3.97 -8.26 2.07
C VAL A 132 3.56 -9.72 2.13
N LYS A 133 3.67 -10.43 1.01
CA LYS A 133 3.50 -11.88 0.95
C LYS A 133 4.69 -12.53 1.65
N ARG A 134 4.44 -13.45 2.59
CA ARG A 134 5.51 -14.29 3.13
C ARG A 134 6.07 -15.13 1.97
N PRO A 135 7.40 -15.15 1.75
CA PRO A 135 7.98 -16.00 0.73
C PRO A 135 7.62 -17.46 1.05
N VAL A 136 7.16 -18.19 0.03
CA VAL A 136 6.69 -19.59 0.15
C VAL A 136 7.85 -20.55 0.48
N ALA A 137 9.10 -20.09 0.34
CA ALA A 137 10.30 -20.87 0.63
C ALA A 137 11.13 -20.21 1.76
N PRO A 138 11.73 -21.00 2.68
CA PRO A 138 12.73 -20.49 3.60
C PRO A 138 13.95 -20.00 2.80
N VAL A 139 14.28 -18.71 2.95
CA VAL A 139 15.33 -18.02 2.17
C VAL A 139 16.75 -18.29 2.73
N ILE A 140 16.87 -19.03 3.83
CA ILE A 140 18.18 -19.35 4.42
C ILE A 140 18.70 -20.65 3.80
N GLN A 141 19.57 -20.53 2.81
CA GLN A 141 20.53 -21.56 2.42
C GLN A 141 21.90 -21.20 3.00
N GLU A 142 22.50 -22.11 3.77
CA GLU A 142 23.89 -21.98 4.21
C GLU A 142 24.82 -21.97 2.99
N VAL A 143 25.52 -20.86 2.78
CA VAL A 143 26.56 -20.75 1.77
C VAL A 143 27.85 -21.29 2.38
N ILE A 144 28.28 -22.47 1.94
CA ILE A 144 29.62 -22.98 2.25
C ILE A 144 30.63 -21.97 1.70
N SER A 145 31.30 -21.29 2.62
CA SER A 145 32.22 -20.21 2.33
C SER A 145 33.44 -20.75 1.59
N THR A 146 33.56 -20.42 0.31
CA THR A 146 34.83 -20.59 -0.42
C THR A 146 35.24 -19.25 -1.01
N ALA A 147 36.31 -18.71 -0.41
CA ALA A 147 37.22 -17.65 -0.87
C ALA A 147 36.72 -16.56 -1.84
N ILE A 148 36.62 -15.36 -1.27
CA ILE A 148 36.70 -13.98 -1.79
C ILE A 148 37.25 -13.82 -3.23
N SER A 149 36.47 -13.11 -4.05
CA SER A 149 36.98 -12.13 -5.03
C SER A 149 36.25 -10.81 -4.80
N GLN A 150 37.01 -9.72 -4.72
CA GLN A 150 36.51 -8.36 -4.55
C GLN A 150 35.66 -7.99 -5.78
N ASP A 151 34.35 -8.08 -5.67
CA ASP A 151 33.48 -7.47 -6.65
C ASP A 151 32.14 -7.05 -6.04
N THR A 152 31.73 -5.85 -6.41
CA THR A 152 30.48 -5.17 -6.13
C THR A 152 29.35 -6.09 -5.67
N ALA A 153 28.97 -6.02 -4.38
CA ALA A 153 27.76 -6.66 -3.88
C ALA A 153 26.53 -5.95 -4.45
N VAL A 154 26.16 -6.32 -5.67
CA VAL A 154 24.88 -6.00 -6.29
C VAL A 154 23.84 -6.81 -5.52
N LEU A 155 23.22 -6.19 -4.51
CA LEU A 155 21.98 -6.69 -3.94
C LEU A 155 20.92 -6.63 -5.04
N LYS A 156 20.80 -7.72 -5.81
CA LYS A 156 19.64 -7.95 -6.67
C LYS A 156 18.46 -8.15 -5.72
N TYR A 157 17.53 -7.19 -5.71
CA TYR A 157 16.27 -7.30 -4.97
C TYR A 157 15.42 -8.41 -5.59
N SER A 158 15.69 -9.65 -5.20
CA SER A 158 14.92 -10.85 -5.54
C SER A 158 13.72 -10.93 -4.60
N GLY A 159 12.58 -10.37 -5.03
CA GLY A 159 11.34 -10.45 -4.24
C GLY A 159 10.24 -9.46 -4.60
N ILE A 160 10.51 -8.53 -5.52
CA ILE A 160 9.50 -7.71 -6.18
C ILE A 160 9.50 -8.17 -7.63
N GLU A 161 8.34 -8.49 -8.22
CA GLU A 161 8.20 -8.62 -9.67
C GLU A 161 8.65 -7.27 -10.27
N GLN A 162 9.92 -7.18 -10.66
CA GLN A 162 10.44 -5.99 -11.30
C GLN A 162 9.73 -5.91 -12.65
N PRO A 163 9.11 -4.76 -12.99
CA PRO A 163 8.50 -4.61 -14.31
C PRO A 163 9.53 -4.92 -15.39
N VAL A 164 9.08 -5.53 -16.49
CA VAL A 164 9.96 -5.88 -17.60
C VAL A 164 10.74 -4.64 -18.06
N GLY A 165 12.06 -4.79 -18.14
CA GLY A 165 12.96 -3.68 -18.51
C GLY A 165 13.38 -2.74 -17.36
N VAL A 166 13.07 -3.06 -16.10
CA VAL A 166 13.52 -2.27 -14.93
C VAL A 166 14.64 -2.99 -14.19
N SER A 167 15.74 -2.28 -13.92
CA SER A 167 16.84 -2.75 -13.07
C SER A 167 17.10 -1.75 -11.95
N ILE A 168 17.06 -2.20 -10.70
CA ILE A 168 17.22 -1.35 -9.51
C ILE A 168 18.38 -1.88 -8.68
N CYS A 169 19.31 -0.99 -8.33
CA CYS A 169 20.49 -1.29 -7.54
C CYS A 169 20.66 -0.25 -6.43
N LEU A 170 20.96 -0.70 -5.21
CA LEU A 170 21.32 0.20 -4.10
C LEU A 170 22.84 0.23 -3.95
N ILE A 171 23.45 1.39 -4.15
CA ILE A 171 24.90 1.60 -4.04
C ILE A 171 25.22 2.14 -2.66
N LYS A 172 26.08 1.40 -1.91
CA LYS A 172 26.58 1.75 -0.58
C LYS A 172 25.47 2.03 0.46
N GLY A 173 24.27 1.49 0.26
CA GLY A 173 23.10 1.77 1.10
C GLY A 173 22.48 3.15 0.86
N THR A 174 23.23 4.15 0.40
CA THR A 174 22.77 5.53 0.40
C THR A 174 22.18 6.01 -0.93
N ASN A 175 22.47 5.35 -2.06
CA ASN A 175 22.06 5.83 -3.38
C ASN A 175 21.35 4.74 -4.18
N LEU A 176 20.10 5.00 -4.57
CA LEU A 176 19.33 4.15 -5.43
C LEU A 176 19.64 4.49 -6.90
N VAL A 177 20.13 3.50 -7.64
CA VAL A 177 20.37 3.59 -9.08
C VAL A 177 19.34 2.75 -9.81
N VAL A 178 18.61 3.38 -10.71
CA VAL A 178 17.55 2.76 -11.49
C VAL A 178 17.90 2.88 -12.97
N GLU A 179 17.82 1.77 -13.69
CA GLU A 179 17.96 1.69 -15.15
C GLU A 179 16.64 1.18 -15.75
N LEU A 180 16.12 1.92 -16.73
CA LEU A 180 14.88 1.63 -17.43
C LEU A 180 15.20 1.41 -18.91
N SER A 181 14.85 0.23 -19.43
CA SER A 181 14.92 -0.11 -20.85
C SER A 181 13.68 0.42 -21.58
N LEU A 182 13.86 1.06 -22.72
CA LEU A 182 12.78 1.67 -23.50
C LEU A 182 12.52 0.92 -24.81
N GLU A 183 13.02 -0.32 -24.92
CA GLU A 183 12.98 -1.14 -26.15
C GLU A 183 11.56 -1.47 -26.63
N GLU A 184 10.58 -1.53 -25.74
CA GLU A 184 9.17 -1.84 -26.08
C GLU A 184 8.34 -0.60 -26.48
N VAL A 185 8.93 0.60 -26.53
CA VAL A 185 8.20 1.85 -26.79
C VAL A 185 8.71 2.50 -28.07
N GLU A 186 7.83 2.68 -29.06
CA GLU A 186 8.08 3.53 -30.23
C GLU A 186 8.15 5.01 -29.81
N ILE A 187 9.29 5.42 -29.25
CA ILE A 187 9.49 6.79 -28.81
C ILE A 187 9.87 7.62 -30.04
N SER A 188 8.87 8.22 -30.69
CA SER A 188 9.10 9.10 -31.85
C SER A 188 9.91 10.35 -31.50
N ASN A 189 10.05 10.69 -30.21
CA ASN A 189 10.92 11.77 -29.77
C ASN A 189 11.37 11.65 -28.29
N VAL A 190 12.65 11.34 -28.09
CA VAL A 190 13.31 11.17 -26.78
C VAL A 190 13.17 12.42 -25.89
N GLN A 191 12.99 13.60 -26.49
CA GLN A 191 12.81 14.90 -25.79
C GLN A 191 11.49 15.04 -25.02
N LYS A 192 10.54 14.09 -25.17
CA LYS A 192 9.23 14.16 -24.50
C LYS A 192 9.09 13.26 -23.27
N LEU A 193 10.18 12.59 -22.87
CA LEU A 193 10.22 11.78 -21.66
C LEU A 193 10.26 12.66 -20.40
N ARG A 194 9.41 12.38 -19.41
CA ARG A 194 9.42 13.06 -18.11
C ARG A 194 9.52 12.05 -16.98
N LEU A 195 10.61 12.10 -16.23
CA LEU A 195 10.79 11.35 -14.99
C LEU A 195 10.16 12.13 -13.83
N ARG A 196 9.22 11.51 -13.12
CA ARG A 196 8.64 12.02 -11.88
C ARG A 196 9.01 11.08 -10.74
N LEU A 197 9.62 11.64 -9.71
CA LEU A 197 10.02 10.94 -8.51
C LEU A 197 9.26 11.55 -7.34
N ASN A 198 8.56 10.70 -6.58
CA ASN A 198 7.92 11.06 -5.33
C ASN A 198 8.66 10.39 -4.17
N ARG A 199 8.06 10.36 -2.98
CA ARG A 199 8.67 9.76 -1.78
C ARG A 199 9.19 8.34 -2.04
N ASP A 200 8.38 7.48 -2.65
CA ASP A 200 8.69 6.05 -2.87
C ASP A 200 8.22 5.55 -4.25
N ARG A 201 7.71 6.44 -5.10
CA ARG A 201 7.13 6.12 -6.42
C ARG A 201 7.92 6.75 -7.55
N ILE A 202 8.15 5.95 -8.59
CA ILE A 202 8.90 6.30 -9.79
C ILE A 202 7.95 6.21 -10.98
N VAL A 203 7.78 7.33 -11.68
CA VAL A 203 6.93 7.39 -12.88
C VAL A 203 7.70 7.95 -14.05
N LEU A 204 7.76 7.22 -15.16
CA LEU A 204 8.28 7.70 -16.44
C LEU A 204 7.13 7.90 -17.42
N LEU A 205 6.96 9.14 -17.87
CA LEU A 205 5.91 9.52 -18.83
C LEU A 205 6.49 9.72 -20.23
N ALA A 206 5.80 9.22 -21.25
CA ALA A 206 5.99 9.61 -22.66
C ALA A 206 4.82 10.47 -23.14
N ASP A 207 5.11 11.42 -24.04
CA ASP A 207 4.11 12.23 -24.77
C ASP A 207 3.04 12.91 -23.90
N ARG A 208 3.39 13.29 -22.67
CA ARG A 208 2.53 13.98 -21.68
C ARG A 208 1.26 13.24 -21.24
N SER A 209 0.95 12.05 -21.76
CA SER A 209 -0.29 11.33 -21.45
C SER A 209 -0.11 9.87 -21.06
N ARG A 210 0.95 9.18 -21.51
CA ARG A 210 1.15 7.74 -21.27
C ARG A 210 2.27 7.50 -20.26
N SER A 211 1.98 6.79 -19.18
CA SER A 211 3.02 6.24 -18.29
C SER A 211 3.63 5.00 -18.93
N ILE A 212 4.94 5.02 -19.17
CA ILE A 212 5.72 3.86 -19.60
C ILE A 212 6.06 3.00 -18.38
N TYR A 213 6.54 3.65 -17.33
CA TYR A 213 6.87 3.00 -16.06
C TYR A 213 6.14 3.70 -14.94
N ASP A 214 5.56 2.90 -14.06
CA ASP A 214 4.90 3.35 -12.84
C ASP A 214 5.04 2.27 -11.79
N PHE A 215 6.00 2.44 -10.87
CA PHE A 215 6.28 1.45 -9.83
C PHE A 215 6.79 2.11 -8.55
N CYS A 216 6.63 1.41 -7.44
CA CYS A 216 7.12 1.83 -6.13
C CYS A 216 8.43 1.12 -5.77
N VAL A 217 9.26 1.79 -4.98
CA VAL A 217 10.52 1.26 -4.43
C VAL A 217 10.45 1.25 -2.91
N PRO A 218 11.11 0.29 -2.23
CA PRO A 218 11.02 0.14 -0.77
C PRO A 218 11.89 1.16 0.00
N PHE A 219 12.13 2.33 -0.58
CA PHE A 219 13.04 3.36 -0.08
C PHE A 219 12.39 4.73 -0.22
N TYR A 220 12.57 5.61 0.78
CA TYR A 220 12.25 7.02 0.58
C TYR A 220 13.36 7.69 -0.21
N MET A 221 12.99 8.53 -1.17
CA MET A 221 13.90 9.15 -2.12
C MET A 221 13.95 10.67 -1.89
N ASP A 222 15.15 11.24 -1.84
CA ASP A 222 15.34 12.68 -1.92
C ASP A 222 15.38 13.12 -3.39
N PHE A 223 14.22 13.53 -3.90
CA PHE A 223 14.06 13.94 -5.29
C PHE A 223 14.74 15.28 -5.63
N LYS A 224 15.33 16.01 -4.66
CA LYS A 224 16.01 17.29 -4.92
C LYS A 224 17.37 17.14 -5.60
N THR A 225 18.01 15.98 -5.47
CA THR A 225 19.42 15.76 -5.87
C THR A 225 19.57 14.66 -6.91
N VAL A 226 18.56 14.49 -7.76
CA VAL A 226 18.49 13.43 -8.77
C VAL A 226 19.44 13.72 -9.92
N LYS A 227 20.25 12.72 -10.28
CA LYS A 227 21.08 12.75 -11.49
C LYS A 227 20.56 11.72 -12.47
N TYR A 228 20.21 12.13 -13.69
CA TYR A 228 19.77 11.22 -14.74
C TYR A 228 20.67 11.32 -15.96
N LYS A 229 20.85 10.20 -16.65
CA LYS A 229 21.58 10.04 -17.90
C LYS A 229 20.74 9.18 -18.83
N LEU A 230 20.37 9.76 -19.96
CA LEU A 230 19.65 9.08 -21.01
C LEU A 230 20.65 8.65 -22.08
N ASN A 231 20.67 7.36 -22.41
CA ASN A 231 21.48 6.84 -23.50
C ASN A 231 20.56 6.50 -24.69
N PRO A 232 20.49 7.37 -25.71
CA PRO A 232 19.60 7.19 -26.86
C PRO A 232 20.02 6.03 -27.76
N GLU A 233 21.31 5.66 -27.78
CA GLU A 233 21.81 4.56 -28.63
C GLU A 233 21.38 3.17 -28.14
N ILE A 234 21.17 3.04 -26.83
CA ILE A 234 20.81 1.77 -26.17
C ILE A 234 19.37 1.85 -25.62
N SER A 235 18.60 2.89 -25.96
CA SER A 235 17.24 3.12 -25.46
C SER A 235 17.12 2.94 -23.94
N LYS A 236 18.08 3.45 -23.17
CA LYS A 236 18.15 3.24 -21.71
C LYS A 236 18.18 4.55 -20.95
N LEU A 237 17.28 4.71 -19.98
CA LEU A 237 17.30 5.81 -19.02
C LEU A 237 17.86 5.32 -17.69
N LYS A 238 18.98 5.91 -17.26
CA LYS A 238 19.60 5.63 -15.96
C LYS A 238 19.50 6.84 -15.06
N PHE A 239 19.09 6.67 -13.81
CA PHE A 239 19.14 7.75 -12.83
C PHE A 239 19.59 7.27 -11.46
N SER A 240 20.14 8.19 -10.68
CA SER A 240 20.64 7.99 -9.33
C SER A 240 19.95 8.99 -8.41
N VAL A 241 19.37 8.50 -7.34
CA VAL A 241 18.65 9.29 -6.33
C VAL A 241 19.06 8.85 -4.93
N PRO A 242 19.39 9.77 -4.01
CA PRO A 242 19.70 9.41 -2.63
C PRO A 242 18.49 8.83 -1.90
N VAL A 243 18.75 7.83 -1.07
CA VAL A 243 17.76 7.22 -0.18
C VAL A 243 17.77 7.94 1.16
N VAL A 244 16.58 8.23 1.67
CA VAL A 244 16.33 8.77 3.00
C VAL A 244 15.81 7.65 3.89
N TYR A 245 16.40 7.52 5.07
CA TYR A 245 15.91 6.65 6.12
C TYR A 245 15.12 7.48 7.13
N PRO A 246 13.95 7.03 7.59
CA PRO A 246 13.24 7.66 8.71
C PRO A 246 14.04 7.59 10.01
#